data_AF-A0A2V7RWR7-F1
#
_entry.id   AF-A0A2V7RWR7-F1
#
_cell.length_a   1.000
_cell.length_b   1.000
_cell.length_c   1.000
_cell.angle_alpha   90.00
_cell.angle_beta   90.00
_cell.angle_gamma   90.00
#
_symmetry.space_group_name_H-M   'P 1'
#
loop_
_entity.id
_entity.type
_entity.pdbx_description
1 polymer ?
#
loop_
_entity_poly.entity_id
_entity_poly.type
_entity_poly.pdbx_seq_one_letter_code
_entity_poly.pdbx_strand_id
1 'polypeptide(L)'
;MTKRRSEPQAPPAAPRVHRVIRWAFYVFILSLPFEYPNRSFPVETTTITCALFLLAVLYQPRVCFRRFPGAAAWFVGFLYAFLVSFVVNGGQYEDEVQKFFLLMLQLLMLLWAGYNVLRDKEVFSKAPVMLAVACTVRAALQVLNIGTSHVAEWVGGERVSMLGQN
;
A
#
# COMPACT_ATOMS: atom_id res chain seq x y z
N MET A 1 -21.83 19.97 -53.03
CA MET A 1 -21.34 20.15 -51.65
C MET A 1 -21.53 18.85 -50.89
N THR A 2 -20.49 18.01 -50.84
CA THR A 2 -20.54 16.66 -50.24
C THR A 2 -20.09 16.74 -48.78
N LYS A 3 -21.01 16.49 -47.85
CA LYS A 3 -20.81 16.56 -46.40
C LYS A 3 -19.94 15.38 -45.95
N ARG A 4 -18.65 15.61 -45.65
CA ARG A 4 -17.76 14.60 -45.05
C ARG A 4 -18.35 14.15 -43.72
N ARG A 5 -18.73 12.88 -43.63
CA ARG A 5 -19.08 12.20 -42.38
C ARG A 5 -17.80 12.16 -41.52
N SER A 6 -17.79 12.89 -40.41
CA SER A 6 -16.79 12.72 -39.36
C SER A 6 -17.02 11.36 -38.70
N GLU A 7 -16.12 10.41 -38.94
CA GLU A 7 -16.14 9.14 -38.23
C GLU A 7 -15.99 9.37 -36.72
N PRO A 8 -16.67 8.57 -35.87
CA PRO A 8 -16.43 8.61 -34.43
C PRO A 8 -15.00 8.19 -34.18
N GLN A 9 -14.16 9.14 -33.78
CA GLN A 9 -12.79 8.88 -33.37
C GLN A 9 -12.84 7.91 -32.19
N ALA A 10 -12.37 6.68 -32.38
CA ALA A 10 -12.33 5.67 -31.33
C ALA A 10 -11.60 6.27 -30.11
N PRO A 11 -12.15 6.12 -28.88
CA PRO A 11 -11.52 6.70 -27.70
C PRO A 11 -10.09 6.19 -27.59
N PRO A 12 -9.11 7.07 -27.29
CA PRO A 12 -7.72 6.66 -27.17
C PRO A 12 -7.63 5.50 -26.18
N ALA A 13 -6.99 4.40 -26.61
CA ALA A 13 -6.81 3.21 -25.80
C ALA A 13 -6.23 3.63 -24.44
N ALA A 14 -6.92 3.27 -23.35
CA ALA A 14 -6.46 3.60 -22.02
C ALA A 14 -5.02 3.09 -21.83
N PRO A 15 -4.09 3.95 -21.35
CA PRO A 15 -2.70 3.56 -21.19
C PRO A 15 -2.62 2.33 -20.27
N ARG A 16 -2.14 1.21 -20.83
CA ARG A 16 -2.00 -0.05 -20.10
C ARG A 16 -0.84 0.04 -19.12
N VAL A 17 -1.08 -0.34 -17.87
CA VAL A 17 -0.04 -0.37 -16.84
C VAL A 17 0.97 -1.48 -17.17
N HIS A 18 2.27 -1.17 -17.06
CA HIS A 18 3.34 -2.15 -17.28
C HIS A 18 3.19 -3.38 -16.38
N ARG A 19 3.51 -4.58 -16.90
CA ARG A 19 3.36 -5.84 -16.15
C ARG A 19 4.16 -5.87 -14.84
N VAL A 20 5.36 -5.29 -14.84
CA VAL A 20 6.22 -5.20 -13.64
C VAL A 20 5.53 -4.43 -12.51
N ILE A 21 4.87 -3.33 -12.82
CA ILE A 21 4.14 -2.50 -11.84
C ILE A 21 2.96 -3.29 -11.26
N ARG A 22 2.25 -4.04 -12.11
CA ARG A 22 1.13 -4.88 -11.67
C ARG A 22 1.58 -5.98 -10.72
N TRP A 23 2.67 -6.69 -11.06
CA TRP A 23 3.23 -7.73 -10.19
C TRP A 23 3.72 -7.16 -8.87
N ALA A 24 4.44 -6.03 -8.89
CA ALA A 24 4.90 -5.37 -7.66
C ALA A 24 3.71 -4.94 -6.77
N PHE A 25 2.62 -4.45 -7.38
CA PHE A 25 1.40 -4.10 -6.66
C PHE A 25 0.72 -5.34 -6.03
N TYR A 26 0.67 -6.47 -6.73
CA TYR A 26 0.13 -7.72 -6.17
C TYR A 26 0.98 -8.25 -5.03
N VAL A 27 2.32 -8.20 -5.15
CA VAL A 27 3.24 -8.58 -4.06
C VAL A 27 3.02 -7.69 -2.84
N PHE A 28 2.83 -6.38 -3.03
CA PHE A 28 2.46 -5.47 -1.94
C PHE A 28 1.14 -5.88 -1.28
N ILE A 29 0.06 -6.12 -2.04
CA ILE A 29 -1.23 -6.56 -1.49
C ILE A 29 -1.09 -7.87 -0.70
N LEU A 30 -0.33 -8.83 -1.24
CA LEU A 30 -0.08 -10.12 -0.57
C LEU A 30 0.65 -9.95 0.76
N SER A 31 1.45 -8.90 0.93
CA SER A 31 2.19 -8.66 2.17
C SER A 31 1.36 -8.00 3.27
N LEU A 32 0.23 -7.36 2.94
CA LEU A 32 -0.64 -6.66 3.91
C LEU A 32 -1.02 -7.52 5.14
N PRO A 33 -1.51 -8.77 4.98
CA PRO A 33 -1.89 -9.58 6.14
C PRO A 33 -0.70 -10.13 6.94
N PHE A 34 0.54 -9.97 6.47
CA PHE A 34 1.74 -10.45 7.17
C PHE A 34 2.42 -9.37 8.01
N GLU A 35 1.70 -8.29 8.33
CA GLU A 35 2.18 -7.22 9.20
C GLU A 35 2.36 -7.74 10.64
N TYR A 36 3.57 -7.55 11.18
CA TYR A 36 4.05 -8.21 12.40
C TYR A 36 4.01 -7.23 13.59
N PRO A 37 3.22 -7.51 14.64
CA PRO A 37 3.01 -6.62 15.79
C PRO A 37 4.15 -6.62 16.84
N ASN A 38 4.97 -7.68 16.94
CA ASN A 38 6.12 -7.75 17.86
C ASN A 38 7.43 -7.91 17.09
N ARG A 39 8.22 -6.83 16.99
CA ARG A 39 9.36 -6.72 16.06
C ARG A 39 10.60 -7.50 16.50
N SER A 40 11.13 -8.33 15.59
CA SER A 40 12.54 -8.78 15.59
C SER A 40 13.40 -8.03 14.55
N PHE A 41 12.77 -7.40 13.54
CA PHE A 41 13.45 -6.67 12.47
C PHE A 41 13.00 -5.20 12.43
N PRO A 42 13.89 -4.25 12.09
CA PRO A 42 13.59 -2.82 12.13
C PRO A 42 12.67 -2.34 10.99
N VAL A 43 12.45 -3.15 9.95
CA VAL A 43 11.67 -2.79 8.76
C VAL A 43 10.60 -3.84 8.50
N GLU A 44 9.35 -3.39 8.29
CA GLU A 44 8.22 -4.28 8.05
C GLU A 44 8.20 -4.82 6.61
N THR A 45 7.75 -6.06 6.45
CA THR A 45 7.60 -6.70 5.12
C THR A 45 6.75 -5.84 4.19
N THR A 46 5.67 -5.25 4.71
CA THR A 46 4.78 -4.31 4.01
C THR A 46 5.50 -3.05 3.55
N THR A 47 6.42 -2.53 4.37
CA THR A 47 7.25 -1.37 4.03
C THR A 47 8.22 -1.70 2.89
N ILE A 48 8.85 -2.88 2.91
CA ILE A 48 9.78 -3.32 1.86
C ILE A 48 9.05 -3.53 0.54
N THR A 49 7.93 -4.27 0.55
CA THR A 49 7.15 -4.53 -0.69
C THR A 49 6.53 -3.25 -1.25
N CYS A 50 6.13 -2.31 -0.38
CA CYS A 50 5.68 -0.99 -0.79
C CYS A 50 6.81 -0.20 -1.46
N ALA A 51 8.02 -0.19 -0.89
CA ALA A 51 9.18 0.44 -1.51
C ALA A 51 9.51 -0.17 -2.88
N LEU A 52 9.46 -1.50 -3.01
CA LEU A 52 9.61 -2.19 -4.30
C LEU A 52 8.54 -1.78 -5.32
N PHE A 53 7.29 -1.65 -4.90
CA PHE A 53 6.22 -1.13 -5.75
C PHE A 53 6.49 0.30 -6.20
N LEU A 54 6.89 1.19 -5.29
CA LEU A 54 7.23 2.58 -5.64
C LEU A 54 8.42 2.67 -6.59
N LEU A 55 9.42 1.81 -6.44
CA LEU A 55 10.52 1.68 -7.41
C LEU A 55 10.02 1.21 -8.78
N ALA A 56 9.10 0.24 -8.82
CA ALA A 56 8.51 -0.23 -10.07
C ALA A 56 7.69 0.88 -10.76
N VAL A 57 7.03 1.74 -9.99
CA VAL A 57 6.26 2.88 -10.52
C VAL A 57 7.14 3.88 -11.27
N LEU A 58 8.44 3.97 -10.96
CA LEU A 58 9.40 4.81 -11.70
C LEU A 58 9.59 4.40 -13.16
N TYR A 59 9.19 3.18 -13.56
CA TYR A 59 9.19 2.79 -14.98
C TYR A 59 8.10 3.51 -15.79
N GLN A 60 6.99 3.93 -15.17
CA GLN A 60 5.89 4.65 -15.84
C GLN A 60 5.27 5.73 -14.93
N PRO A 61 6.04 6.76 -14.51
CA PRO A 61 5.58 7.75 -13.55
C PRO A 61 4.41 8.57 -14.09
N ARG A 62 4.38 8.83 -15.40
CA ARG A 62 3.29 9.58 -16.07
C ARG A 62 1.95 8.84 -16.03
N VAL A 63 1.95 7.51 -15.92
CA VAL A 63 0.72 6.71 -15.82
C VAL A 63 0.30 6.59 -14.36
N CYS A 64 1.26 6.33 -13.46
CA CYS A 64 1.00 6.09 -12.03
C CYS A 64 0.76 7.36 -11.20
N PHE A 65 1.31 8.52 -11.59
CA PHE A 65 1.10 9.80 -10.88
C PHE A 65 0.24 10.79 -11.66
N ARG A 66 -0.50 10.31 -12.66
CA ARG A 66 -1.26 11.18 -13.57
C ARG A 66 -2.32 12.03 -12.87
N ARG A 67 -3.07 11.42 -11.95
CA ARG A 67 -4.18 12.09 -11.26
C ARG A 67 -4.02 11.97 -9.77
N PHE A 68 -4.02 13.12 -9.11
CA PHE A 68 -3.98 13.19 -7.66
C PHE A 68 -5.41 12.97 -7.10
N PRO A 69 -5.63 11.99 -6.20
CA PRO A 69 -6.94 11.77 -5.61
C PRO A 69 -7.24 12.87 -4.58
N GLY A 70 -8.48 13.39 -4.55
CA GLY A 70 -8.87 14.47 -3.62
C GLY A 70 -8.66 14.11 -2.15
N ALA A 71 -8.83 12.83 -1.77
CA ALA A 71 -8.55 12.35 -0.42
C ALA A 71 -7.06 12.45 -0.04
N ALA A 72 -6.15 12.25 -1.00
CA ALA A 72 -4.72 12.42 -0.74
C ALA A 72 -4.35 13.89 -0.49
N ALA A 73 -5.16 14.86 -0.92
CA ALA A 73 -4.91 16.28 -0.64
C ALA A 73 -5.09 16.59 0.85
N TRP A 74 -6.10 16.00 1.48
CA TRP A 74 -6.27 16.08 2.93
C TRP A 74 -5.11 15.42 3.67
N PHE A 75 -4.61 14.30 3.16
CA PHE A 75 -3.44 13.64 3.72
C PHE A 75 -2.15 14.48 3.58
N VAL A 76 -1.99 15.20 2.47
CA VAL A 76 -0.91 16.20 2.32
C VAL A 76 -1.07 17.34 3.33
N GLY A 77 -2.30 17.83 3.53
CA GLY A 77 -2.59 18.82 4.57
C GLY A 77 -2.23 18.32 5.98
N PHE A 78 -2.52 17.05 6.28
CA PHE A 78 -2.10 16.40 7.52
C PHE A 78 -0.57 16.34 7.65
N LEU A 79 0.16 15.93 6.61
CA LEU A 79 1.63 15.92 6.62
C LEU A 79 2.22 17.32 6.81
N TYR A 80 1.60 18.34 6.22
CA TYR A 80 2.00 19.72 6.42
C TYR A 80 1.80 20.15 7.88
N ALA A 81 0.63 19.89 8.46
CA ALA A 81 0.36 20.18 9.86
C ALA A 81 1.32 19.44 10.81
N PHE A 82 1.67 18.19 10.48
CA PHE A 82 2.66 17.40 11.21
C PHE A 82 4.05 18.07 11.20
N LEU A 83 4.52 18.53 10.04
CA LEU A 83 5.80 19.25 9.94
C LEU A 83 5.78 20.59 10.69
N VAL A 84 4.68 21.35 10.58
CA VAL A 84 4.51 22.60 11.34
C VAL A 84 4.56 22.32 12.84
N SER A 85 3.88 21.28 13.31
CA SER A 85 3.92 20.87 14.71
C SER A 85 5.34 20.54 15.17
N PHE A 86 6.12 19.79 14.38
CA PHE A 86 7.52 19.49 14.70
C PHE A 86 8.38 20.75 14.83
N VAL A 87 8.25 21.69 13.90
CA VAL A 87 9.01 22.96 13.93
C VAL A 87 8.60 23.82 15.13
N VAL A 88 7.31 23.94 15.43
CA VAL A 88 6.79 24.71 16.57
C VAL A 88 7.23 24.11 17.91
N ASN A 89 7.35 22.79 18.00
CA ASN A 89 7.84 22.10 19.20
C ASN A 89 9.37 22.11 19.33
N GLY A 90 10.09 22.86 18.49
CA GLY A 90 11.53 23.03 18.61
C GLY A 90 12.35 21.80 18.19
N GLY A 91 11.83 20.97 17.28
CA GLY A 91 12.59 19.89 16.67
C GLY A 91 12.89 18.69 17.57
N GLN A 92 12.09 18.46 18.61
CA GLN A 92 12.25 17.32 19.52
C GLN A 92 12.00 15.98 18.81
N TYR A 93 12.75 14.94 19.18
CA TYR A 93 12.62 13.57 18.64
C TYR A 93 12.83 13.48 17.13
N GLU A 94 13.86 14.17 16.62
CA GLU A 94 14.13 14.26 15.18
C GLU A 94 14.16 12.88 14.49
N ASP A 95 14.85 11.89 15.07
CA ASP A 95 14.98 10.56 14.48
C ASP A 95 13.64 9.83 14.35
N GLU A 96 12.79 9.88 15.39
CA GLU A 96 11.46 9.28 15.37
C GLU A 96 10.53 10.01 14.40
N VAL A 97 10.58 11.34 14.39
CA VAL A 97 9.77 12.18 13.51
C VAL A 97 10.13 11.94 12.05
N GLN A 98 11.43 11.87 11.72
CA GLN A 98 11.89 11.57 10.37
C GLN A 98 11.43 10.18 9.91
N LYS A 99 11.60 9.14 10.74
CA LYS A 99 11.13 7.78 10.43
C LYS A 99 9.62 7.75 10.19
N PHE A 100 8.85 8.38 11.07
CA PHE A 100 7.39 8.43 10.96
C PHE A 100 6.94 9.22 9.73
N PHE A 101 7.59 10.36 9.47
CA PHE A 101 7.32 11.17 8.28
C PHE A 101 7.59 10.39 6.99
N LEU A 102 8.71 9.68 6.90
CA LEU A 102 9.06 8.86 5.75
C LEU A 102 8.04 7.74 5.53
N LEU A 103 7.59 7.07 6.59
CA LEU A 103 6.53 6.06 6.51
C LEU A 103 5.20 6.65 6.02
N MET A 104 4.80 7.81 6.53
CA MET A 104 3.57 8.50 6.09
C MET A 104 3.69 9.00 4.64
N LEU A 105 4.86 9.52 4.25
CA LEU A 105 5.12 9.92 2.87
C LEU A 105 5.07 8.73 1.92
N GLN A 106 5.67 7.60 2.31
CA GLN A 106 5.61 6.35 1.56
C GLN A 106 4.16 5.88 1.40
N LEU A 107 3.34 5.96 2.45
CA LEU A 107 1.91 5.67 2.39
C LEU A 107 1.16 6.61 1.44
N LEU A 108 1.45 7.91 1.46
CA LEU A 108 0.88 8.87 0.52
C LEU A 108 1.21 8.52 -0.93
N MET A 109 2.49 8.21 -1.21
CA MET A 109 2.93 7.83 -2.55
C MET A 109 2.26 6.53 -3.01
N LEU A 110 2.13 5.55 -2.11
CA LEU A 110 1.42 4.31 -2.36
C LEU A 110 -0.06 4.55 -2.69
N LEU A 111 -0.76 5.36 -1.90
CA LEU A 111 -2.18 5.67 -2.15
C LEU A 111 -2.37 6.40 -3.48
N TRP A 112 -1.48 7.34 -3.80
CA TRP A 112 -1.53 8.07 -5.05
C TRP A 112 -1.24 7.16 -6.26
N ALA A 113 -0.16 6.39 -6.22
CA ALA A 113 0.19 5.45 -7.29
C ALA A 113 -0.85 4.34 -7.43
N GLY A 114 -1.27 3.75 -6.30
CA GLY A 114 -2.30 2.71 -6.22
C GLY A 114 -3.64 3.16 -6.78
N TYR A 115 -4.07 4.40 -6.48
CA TYR A 115 -5.29 4.97 -7.06
C TYR A 115 -5.27 5.00 -8.59
N ASN A 116 -4.12 5.35 -9.20
CA ASN A 116 -4.00 5.37 -10.65
C ASN A 116 -3.86 3.95 -11.23
N VAL A 117 -3.14 3.06 -10.56
CA VAL A 117 -2.98 1.65 -10.98
C VAL A 117 -4.31 0.88 -10.92
N LEU A 118 -5.14 1.13 -9.90
CA LEU A 118 -6.47 0.53 -9.77
C LEU A 118 -7.50 1.03 -10.79
N ARG A 119 -7.18 2.06 -11.59
CA ARG A 119 -8.03 2.44 -12.73
C ARG A 119 -7.94 1.43 -13.89
N ASP A 120 -6.92 0.58 -13.89
CA ASP A 120 -6.81 -0.53 -14.82
C ASP A 120 -7.77 -1.65 -14.40
N LYS A 121 -8.70 -2.01 -15.30
CA LYS A 121 -9.75 -3.00 -15.03
C LYS A 121 -9.19 -4.36 -14.60
N GLU A 122 -8.05 -4.77 -15.15
CA GLU A 122 -7.44 -6.05 -14.79
C GLU A 122 -6.91 -6.05 -13.36
N VAL A 123 -6.28 -4.93 -12.96
CA VAL A 123 -5.71 -4.80 -11.62
C VAL A 123 -6.83 -4.66 -10.59
N PHE A 124 -7.85 -3.86 -10.88
CA PHE A 124 -9.02 -3.69 -10.02
C PHE A 124 -9.72 -5.02 -9.72
N SER A 125 -9.88 -5.88 -10.73
CA SER A 125 -10.54 -7.17 -10.55
C SER A 125 -9.69 -8.18 -9.77
N LYS A 126 -8.36 -8.11 -9.89
CA LYS A 126 -7.44 -9.08 -9.28
C LYS A 126 -6.97 -8.69 -7.88
N ALA A 127 -6.92 -7.39 -7.58
CA ALA A 127 -6.50 -6.87 -6.28
C ALA A 127 -7.25 -7.50 -5.08
N PRO A 128 -8.60 -7.54 -5.03
CA PRO A 128 -9.31 -8.16 -3.90
C PRO A 128 -9.10 -9.68 -3.82
N VAL A 129 -8.90 -10.35 -4.95
CA VAL A 129 -8.59 -11.79 -4.99
C VAL A 129 -7.23 -12.05 -4.37
N MET A 130 -6.21 -11.24 -4.69
CA MET A 130 -4.89 -11.35 -4.06
C MET A 130 -4.98 -11.15 -2.55
N LEU A 131 -5.76 -10.16 -2.10
CA LEU A 131 -5.98 -9.93 -0.68
C LEU A 131 -6.67 -11.14 -0.01
N ALA A 132 -7.73 -11.67 -0.63
CA ALA A 132 -8.43 -12.85 -0.14
C ALA A 132 -7.48 -14.05 -0.03
N VAL A 133 -6.68 -14.32 -1.07
CA VAL A 133 -5.66 -15.38 -1.07
C VAL A 133 -4.67 -15.17 0.06
N ALA A 134 -4.16 -13.95 0.25
CA ALA A 134 -3.22 -13.65 1.31
C ALA A 134 -3.81 -13.90 2.70
N CYS A 135 -5.05 -13.49 2.92
CA CYS A 135 -5.79 -13.77 4.15
C CYS A 135 -6.02 -15.27 4.36
N THR A 136 -6.38 -16.01 3.30
CA THR A 136 -6.54 -17.47 3.37
C THR A 136 -5.23 -18.17 3.70
N VAL A 137 -4.12 -17.77 3.06
CA VAL A 137 -2.78 -18.31 3.35
C VAL A 137 -2.41 -18.03 4.80
N ARG A 138 -2.60 -16.79 5.27
CA ARG A 138 -2.37 -16.43 6.67
C ARG A 138 -3.20 -17.29 7.63
N ALA A 139 -4.51 -17.42 7.38
CA ALA A 139 -5.38 -18.23 8.21
C ALA A 139 -4.98 -19.71 8.21
N ALA A 140 -4.61 -20.26 7.05
CA ALA A 140 -4.15 -21.64 6.93
C ALA A 140 -2.86 -21.86 7.72
N LEU A 141 -1.90 -20.93 7.64
CA LEU A 141 -0.67 -21.04 8.42
C LEU A 141 -0.95 -20.95 9.94
N GLN A 142 -1.98 -20.20 10.37
CA GLN A 142 -2.43 -20.14 11.77
C GLN A 142 -3.00 -21.46 12.25
N VAL A 143 -3.83 -22.10 11.43
CA VAL A 143 -4.37 -23.43 11.71
C VAL A 143 -3.26 -24.49 11.76
N LEU A 144 -2.22 -24.36 10.93
CA LEU A 144 -1.09 -25.27 10.88
C LEU A 144 -0.06 -25.07 12.00
N ASN A 145 -0.27 -24.11 12.92
CA ASN A 145 0.68 -23.77 14.01
C ASN A 145 2.11 -23.44 13.52
N ILE A 146 2.25 -22.94 12.29
CA ILE A 146 3.56 -22.54 11.77
C ILE A 146 3.85 -21.11 12.24
N GLY A 147 4.70 -20.95 13.25
CA GLY A 147 5.10 -19.63 13.78
C GLY A 147 4.10 -18.98 14.74
N THR A 148 3.13 -19.74 15.28
CA THR A 148 2.18 -19.29 16.29
C THR A 148 2.89 -18.90 17.59
N SER A 149 2.53 -17.74 18.13
CA SER A 149 3.01 -17.27 19.43
C SER A 149 1.88 -17.49 20.45
N HIS A 150 2.08 -18.43 21.37
CA HIS A 150 1.16 -18.64 22.49
C HIS A 150 1.43 -17.56 23.55
N VAL A 151 0.57 -16.56 23.62
CA VAL A 151 0.60 -15.58 24.71
C VAL A 151 -0.44 -16.03 25.74
N ALA A 152 0.03 -16.45 26.92
CA ALA A 152 -0.84 -16.74 28.05
C ALA A 152 -1.50 -15.45 28.51
N GLU A 153 -2.81 -15.35 28.35
CA GLU A 153 -3.57 -14.19 28.81
C GLU A 153 -3.79 -14.31 30.33
N TRP A 154 -3.62 -13.20 31.07
CA TRP A 154 -3.67 -13.15 32.54
C TRP A 154 -5.00 -13.64 33.17
N VAL A 155 -6.03 -13.93 32.36
CA VAL A 155 -7.37 -14.40 32.78
C VAL A 155 -7.57 -15.91 32.53
N GLY A 156 -6.52 -16.66 32.16
CA GLY A 156 -6.55 -18.12 32.09
C GLY A 156 -7.14 -18.72 30.80
N GLY A 157 -7.31 -17.92 29.76
CA GLY A 157 -7.65 -18.36 28.41
C GLY A 157 -6.41 -18.44 27.51
N GLU A 158 -6.29 -19.51 26.73
CA GLU A 158 -5.22 -19.64 25.74
C GLU A 158 -5.63 -18.96 24.43
N ARG A 159 -4.99 -17.84 24.08
CA ARG A 159 -5.24 -17.12 22.82
C ARG A 159 -4.19 -17.53 21.79
N VAL A 160 -4.64 -18.27 20.76
CA VAL A 160 -3.78 -18.67 19.64
C VAL A 160 -3.80 -17.57 18.58
N SER A 161 -2.74 -16.75 18.55
CA SER A 161 -2.52 -15.74 17.51
C SER A 161 -1.31 -16.15 16.65
N MET A 162 -1.45 -16.00 15.33
CA MET A 162 -0.41 -16.52 14.46
C MET A 162 0.91 -15.75 14.54
N LEU A 163 0.87 -14.46 14.88
CA LEU A 163 2.05 -13.61 14.89
C LEU A 163 1.95 -12.52 15.97
N GLY A 164 1.23 -12.77 17.07
CA GLY A 164 1.09 -11.81 18.18
C GLY A 164 0.16 -10.62 17.90
N GLN A 165 -0.82 -10.75 16.99
CA GLN A 165 -1.79 -9.68 16.75
C GLN A 165 -2.68 -9.50 17.98
N ASN A 166 -2.46 -8.38 18.69
CA ASN A 166 -3.31 -7.88 19.77
C ASN A 166 -4.64 -7.37 19.22
#